data_AF-A0A5J4PUI9-F1
#
_entry.id   AF-A0A5J4PUI9-F1
#
_cell.length_a   1.000
_cell.length_b   1.000
_cell.length_c   1.000
_cell.angle_alpha   90.00
_cell.angle_beta   90.00
_cell.angle_gamma   90.00
#
_symmetry.space_group_name_H-M   'P 1'
#
loop_
_entity.id
_entity.type
_entity.pdbx_description
1 polymer ?
#
loop_
_entity_poly.entity_id
_entity_poly.type
_entity_poly.pdbx_seq_one_letter_code
_entity_poly.pdbx_strand_id
1 'polypeptide(L)'
;MATIKDKDNTDEVKLTPKEERFCYEYVLHLNATKAAINARYSKKTAYSAGGRLLRNVEIQKRIKFLRDNLAETSEISALRILKEHEKMAFTNAGQLRDGWILLKDFQNLTDEQKSIIQEVTTRETKYGTEIKIKLYDKQKSLDSITAMLGYNAPKKTEITGKDGKDLLLEPITIEIIDSREKVDEDTDNESI
;
A
#
# COMPACT_ATOMS: atom_id res chain seq x y z
N MET A 1 -14.63 -0.52 -45.45
CA MET A 1 -15.21 -0.60 -44.09
C MET A 1 -15.02 -2.03 -43.59
N ALA A 2 -13.85 -2.32 -43.01
CA ALA A 2 -13.55 -3.64 -42.46
C ALA A 2 -13.72 -3.58 -40.94
N THR A 3 -14.70 -4.34 -40.45
CA THR A 3 -15.07 -4.48 -39.05
C THR A 3 -14.01 -5.30 -38.32
N ILE A 4 -13.25 -4.67 -37.42
CA ILE A 4 -12.38 -5.39 -36.48
C ILE A 4 -13.28 -5.96 -35.39
N LYS A 5 -13.41 -7.29 -35.38
CA LYS A 5 -13.97 -8.05 -34.26
C LYS A 5 -12.88 -8.15 -33.20
N ASP A 6 -12.94 -7.29 -32.19
CA ASP A 6 -12.18 -7.49 -30.96
C ASP A 6 -12.77 -8.73 -30.26
N LYS A 7 -12.04 -9.83 -30.34
CA LYS A 7 -12.24 -11.00 -29.48
C LYS A 7 -11.57 -10.71 -28.15
N ASP A 8 -12.23 -9.94 -27.29
CA ASP A 8 -11.92 -9.94 -25.86
C ASP A 8 -12.46 -11.23 -25.25
N ASN A 9 -11.62 -12.26 -25.31
CA ASN A 9 -11.76 -13.47 -24.52
C ASN A 9 -10.94 -13.28 -23.23
N THR A 10 -11.53 -12.65 -22.22
CA THR A 10 -10.99 -12.64 -20.85
C THR A 10 -12.08 -13.08 -19.88
N ASP A 11 -12.14 -14.39 -19.65
CA ASP A 11 -12.78 -14.99 -18.48
C ASP A 11 -12.07 -14.51 -17.19
N GLU A 12 -12.31 -13.26 -16.77
CA GLU A 12 -11.98 -12.82 -15.41
C GLU A 12 -12.85 -13.61 -14.43
N VAL A 13 -12.27 -14.66 -13.83
CA VAL A 13 -12.92 -15.43 -12.78
C VAL A 13 -13.14 -14.52 -11.57
N LYS A 14 -14.33 -13.94 -11.49
CA LYS A 14 -14.75 -13.05 -10.42
C LYS A 14 -14.82 -13.82 -9.10
N LEU A 15 -14.05 -13.38 -8.11
CA LEU A 15 -14.09 -13.93 -6.75
C LEU A 15 -15.51 -13.90 -6.19
N THR A 16 -15.89 -14.97 -5.49
CA THR A 16 -17.19 -15.00 -4.81
C THR A 16 -17.19 -14.01 -3.64
N PRO A 17 -18.36 -13.51 -3.19
CA PRO A 17 -18.43 -12.59 -2.05
C PRO A 17 -17.78 -13.12 -0.76
N LYS A 18 -17.79 -14.45 -0.57
CA LYS A 18 -17.12 -15.09 0.58
C LYS A 18 -15.60 -15.11 0.44
N GLU A 19 -15.08 -15.33 -0.75
CA GLU A 19 -13.64 -15.30 -1.00
C GLU A 19 -13.11 -13.87 -0.94
N GLU A 20 -13.86 -12.90 -1.46
CA GLU A 20 -13.55 -11.48 -1.31
C GLU A 20 -13.50 -11.07 0.16
N ARG A 21 -14.50 -11.50 0.95
CA ARG A 21 -14.51 -11.26 2.41
C ARG A 21 -13.33 -11.94 3.10
N PHE A 22 -12.96 -13.14 2.68
CA PHE A 22 -11.77 -13.83 3.20
C PHE A 22 -10.50 -13.03 2.92
N CYS A 23 -10.33 -12.49 1.71
CA CYS A 23 -9.17 -11.68 1.35
C CYS A 23 -9.05 -10.46 2.27
N TYR A 24 -10.14 -9.71 2.47
CA TYR A 24 -10.19 -8.55 3.35
C TYR A 24 -9.82 -8.89 4.81
N GLU A 25 -10.47 -9.91 5.36
CA GLU A 25 -10.26 -10.33 6.76
C GLU A 25 -8.84 -10.91 6.97
N TYR A 26 -8.26 -11.51 5.94
CA TYR A 26 -6.89 -12.01 5.99
C TYR A 26 -5.87 -10.88 6.01
N VAL A 27 -6.05 -9.83 5.21
CA VAL A 27 -5.19 -8.63 5.25
C VAL A 27 -5.28 -7.93 6.61
N LEU A 28 -6.47 -7.90 7.22
CA LEU A 28 -6.69 -7.29 8.54
C LEU A 28 -6.04 -8.08 9.69
N HIS A 29 -6.13 -9.42 9.68
CA HIS A 29 -5.73 -10.25 10.83
C HIS A 29 -4.43 -11.03 10.64
N LEU A 30 -3.94 -11.16 9.40
CA LEU A 30 -2.81 -12.02 9.02
C LEU A 30 -2.95 -13.47 9.55
N ASN A 31 -4.19 -13.94 9.72
CA ASN A 31 -4.52 -15.26 10.25
C ASN A 31 -5.63 -15.91 9.42
N ALA A 32 -5.28 -17.01 8.73
CA ALA A 32 -6.18 -17.70 7.79
C ALA A 32 -7.43 -18.29 8.44
N THR A 33 -7.28 -18.89 9.63
CA THR A 33 -8.41 -19.48 10.36
C THR A 33 -9.39 -18.40 10.79
N LYS A 34 -8.88 -17.30 11.36
CA LYS A 34 -9.72 -16.18 11.81
C LYS A 34 -10.41 -15.50 10.63
N ALA A 35 -9.69 -15.29 9.52
CA ALA A 35 -10.24 -14.75 8.29
C ALA A 35 -11.36 -15.62 7.72
N ALA A 36 -11.18 -16.94 7.69
CA ALA A 36 -12.21 -17.88 7.24
C ALA A 36 -13.46 -17.83 8.13
N ILE A 37 -13.31 -17.73 9.46
CA ILE A 37 -14.45 -17.59 10.37
C ILE A 37 -15.21 -16.29 10.09
N ASN A 38 -14.51 -15.17 9.97
CA ASN A 38 -15.13 -13.87 9.71
C ASN A 38 -15.77 -13.79 8.32
N ALA A 39 -15.20 -14.48 7.33
CA ALA A 39 -15.75 -14.65 5.99
C ALA A 39 -16.92 -15.65 5.91
N ARG A 40 -17.47 -16.06 7.06
CA ARG A 40 -18.65 -16.95 7.17
C ARG A 40 -18.42 -18.36 6.62
N TYR A 41 -17.18 -18.87 6.67
CA TYR A 41 -16.92 -20.31 6.55
C TYR A 41 -17.24 -21.02 7.88
N SER A 42 -17.50 -22.32 7.82
CA SER A 42 -17.81 -23.11 9.01
C SER A 42 -16.65 -23.08 10.00
N LYS A 43 -16.94 -22.71 11.25
CA LYS A 43 -15.94 -22.68 12.32
C LYS A 43 -15.22 -24.02 12.49
N LYS A 44 -15.93 -25.13 12.30
CA LYS A 44 -15.37 -26.50 12.41
C LYS A 44 -14.31 -26.80 11.35
N THR A 45 -14.42 -26.19 10.16
CA THR A 45 -13.53 -26.43 9.02
C THR A 45 -12.69 -25.22 8.64
N ALA A 46 -12.77 -24.12 9.40
CA ALA A 46 -12.12 -22.85 9.08
C ALA A 46 -10.60 -22.97 8.93
N TYR A 47 -9.95 -23.85 9.72
CA TYR A 47 -8.53 -24.13 9.61
C TYR A 47 -8.16 -24.69 8.22
N SER A 48 -8.82 -25.78 7.82
CA SER A 48 -8.60 -26.41 6.50
C SER A 48 -9.05 -25.50 5.35
N ALA A 49 -10.17 -24.78 5.52
CA ALA A 49 -10.67 -23.84 4.53
C ALA A 49 -9.70 -22.68 4.30
N GLY A 50 -9.19 -22.05 5.36
CA GLY A 50 -8.21 -20.97 5.26
C GLY A 50 -6.93 -21.41 4.55
N GLY A 51 -6.39 -22.58 4.90
CA GLY A 51 -5.22 -23.15 4.22
C GLY A 51 -5.47 -23.50 2.75
N ARG A 52 -6.69 -23.89 2.37
CA ARG A 52 -7.08 -24.12 0.98
C ARG A 52 -7.21 -22.80 0.21
N LEU A 53 -7.87 -21.80 0.79
CA LEU A 53 -8.10 -20.49 0.16
C LEU A 53 -6.78 -19.77 -0.12
N LEU A 54 -5.81 -19.85 0.78
CA LEU A 54 -4.48 -19.25 0.56
C LEU A 54 -3.66 -19.90 -0.56
N ARG A 55 -4.02 -21.11 -1.01
CA ARG A 55 -3.38 -21.77 -2.16
C ARG A 55 -4.02 -21.39 -3.50
N ASN A 56 -5.18 -20.74 -3.48
CA ASN A 56 -5.85 -20.30 -4.69
C ASN A 56 -5.14 -19.06 -5.26
N VAL A 57 -4.73 -19.12 -6.53
CA VAL A 57 -3.98 -18.07 -7.22
C VAL A 57 -4.77 -16.76 -7.29
N GLU A 58 -6.09 -16.81 -7.53
CA GLU A 58 -6.92 -15.60 -7.61
C GLU A 58 -7.08 -14.92 -6.25
N ILE A 59 -7.18 -15.72 -5.18
CA ILE A 59 -7.19 -15.21 -3.79
C ILE A 59 -5.84 -14.58 -3.45
N GLN A 60 -4.72 -15.19 -3.85
CA GLN A 60 -3.39 -14.61 -3.64
C GLN A 60 -3.22 -13.29 -4.40
N LYS A 61 -3.65 -13.22 -5.66
CA LYS A 61 -3.65 -11.98 -6.45
C LYS A 61 -4.48 -10.89 -5.76
N ARG A 62 -5.68 -11.22 -5.26
CA ARG A 62 -6.52 -10.26 -4.56
C ARG A 62 -5.93 -9.80 -3.23
N ILE A 63 -5.37 -10.70 -2.43
CA ILE A 63 -4.67 -10.34 -1.19
C ILE A 63 -3.48 -9.42 -1.51
N LYS A 64 -2.71 -9.72 -2.55
CA LYS A 64 -1.61 -8.86 -2.99
C LYS A 64 -2.11 -7.47 -3.37
N PHE A 65 -3.16 -7.40 -4.20
CA PHE A 65 -3.80 -6.13 -4.57
C PHE A 65 -4.26 -5.34 -3.33
N LEU A 66 -4.94 -5.96 -2.37
CA LEU A 66 -5.38 -5.29 -1.15
C LEU A 66 -4.22 -4.80 -0.27
N ARG A 67 -3.08 -5.51 -0.27
CA ARG A 67 -1.87 -5.09 0.45
C ARG A 67 -1.15 -3.95 -0.24
N ASP A 68 -1.09 -3.98 -1.57
CA ASP A 68 -0.48 -2.92 -2.36
C ASP A 68 -1.34 -1.64 -2.31
N ASN A 69 -2.67 -1.79 -2.16
CA ASN A 69 -3.65 -0.72 -1.99
C ASN A 69 -4.16 -0.61 -0.55
N LEU A 70 -3.26 -0.83 0.43
CA LEU A 70 -3.65 -0.83 1.85
C LEU A 70 -4.21 0.51 2.30
N ALA A 71 -3.78 1.63 1.71
CA ALA A 71 -4.35 2.95 1.98
C ALA A 71 -5.86 3.00 1.67
N GLU A 72 -6.28 2.43 0.54
CA GLU A 72 -7.70 2.32 0.18
C GLU A 72 -8.43 1.30 1.06
N THR A 73 -7.78 0.18 1.37
CA THR A 73 -8.37 -0.93 2.14
C THR A 73 -8.52 -0.63 3.64
N SER A 74 -7.66 0.22 4.21
CA SER A 74 -7.61 0.50 5.65
C SER A 74 -8.48 1.67 6.11
N GLU A 75 -9.18 2.35 5.19
CA GLU A 75 -9.89 3.62 5.46
C GLU A 75 -8.98 4.72 6.07
N ILE A 76 -7.66 4.55 5.96
CA ILE A 76 -6.68 5.54 6.37
C ILE A 76 -6.38 6.42 5.15
N SER A 77 -7.15 7.50 5.01
CA SER A 77 -6.91 8.47 3.96
C SER A 77 -5.64 9.29 4.22
N ALA A 78 -4.99 9.77 3.16
CA ALA A 78 -3.87 10.71 3.28
C ALA A 78 -4.25 11.94 4.12
N LEU A 79 -5.50 12.41 4.03
CA LEU A 79 -6.01 13.50 4.85
C LEU A 79 -6.05 13.14 6.35
N ARG A 80 -6.42 11.90 6.70
CA ARG A 80 -6.43 11.43 8.09
C ARG A 80 -5.03 11.37 8.66
N ILE A 81 -4.06 10.87 7.89
CA ILE A 81 -2.64 10.85 8.28
C ILE A 81 -2.13 12.28 8.48
N LEU A 82 -2.44 13.18 7.53
CA LEU A 82 -2.04 14.58 7.60
C LEU A 82 -2.58 15.25 8.87
N LYS A 83 -3.87 15.09 9.18
CA LYS A 83 -4.49 15.63 10.40
C LYS A 83 -3.86 15.09 11.68
N GLU A 84 -3.43 13.83 11.69
CA GLU A 84 -2.79 13.25 12.87
C GLU A 84 -1.38 13.83 13.08
N HIS A 85 -0.61 13.98 12.01
CA HIS A 85 0.69 14.67 12.08
C HIS A 85 0.52 16.16 12.40
N GLU A 86 -0.53 16.82 11.92
CA GLU A 86 -0.83 18.22 12.20
C GLU A 86 -0.97 18.46 13.71
N LYS A 87 -1.72 17.61 14.42
CA LYS A 87 -1.84 17.67 15.89
C LYS A 87 -0.46 17.61 16.54
N MET A 88 0.33 16.59 16.22
CA MET A 88 1.68 16.43 16.79
C MET A 88 2.62 17.60 16.46
N ALA A 89 2.52 18.14 15.25
CA ALA A 89 3.39 19.21 14.76
C ALA A 89 3.05 20.57 15.39
N PHE A 90 1.77 20.88 15.55
CA PHE A 90 1.32 22.23 15.90
C PHE A 90 0.77 22.37 17.33
N THR A 91 0.57 21.28 18.08
CA THR A 91 0.25 21.39 19.51
C THR A 91 1.46 21.88 20.32
N ASN A 92 1.21 22.79 21.26
CA ASN A 92 2.21 23.34 22.17
C ASN A 92 2.19 22.61 23.51
N ALA A 93 3.36 22.14 23.97
CA ALA A 93 3.52 21.49 25.29
C ALA A 93 3.05 22.36 26.48
N GLY A 94 3.08 23.68 26.34
CA GLY A 94 2.54 24.61 27.35
C GLY A 94 1.05 24.43 27.62
N GLN A 95 0.29 23.86 26.68
CA GLN A 95 -1.14 23.60 26.89
C GLN A 95 -1.42 22.51 27.94
N LEU A 96 -0.43 21.64 28.20
CA LEU A 96 -0.51 20.58 29.20
C LEU A 96 -0.15 21.05 30.61
N ARG A 97 0.34 22.28 30.74
CA ARG A 97 0.83 22.84 32.00
C ARG A 97 -0.18 23.80 32.61
N ASP A 98 -0.16 23.86 33.94
CA ASP A 98 -0.79 24.89 34.75
C ASP A 98 0.32 25.69 35.45
N GLY A 99 0.76 26.76 34.78
CA GLY A 99 1.99 27.47 35.15
C GLY A 99 3.27 26.69 34.87
N TRP A 100 4.35 27.03 35.58
CA TRP A 100 5.67 26.42 35.35
C TRP A 100 5.85 25.06 36.03
N ILE A 101 5.15 24.87 37.15
CA ILE A 101 5.41 23.78 38.10
C ILE A 101 4.38 22.66 37.95
N LEU A 102 3.12 22.98 37.69
CA LEU A 102 2.03 22.01 37.69
C LEU A 102 1.66 21.59 36.27
N LEU A 103 1.12 20.38 36.16
CA LEU A 103 0.47 19.88 34.97
C LEU A 103 -1.04 20.03 35.15
N LYS A 104 -1.75 20.31 34.06
CA LYS A 104 -3.20 20.19 34.07
C LYS A 104 -3.59 18.75 34.33
N ASP A 105 -4.73 18.58 34.99
CA ASP A 105 -5.30 17.26 35.18
C ASP A 105 -5.59 16.61 33.82
N PHE A 106 -5.23 15.33 33.69
CA PHE A 106 -5.41 14.54 32.48
C PHE A 106 -6.88 14.50 32.03
N GLN A 107 -7.82 14.51 32.98
CA GLN A 107 -9.25 14.51 32.66
C GLN A 107 -9.69 15.80 31.95
N ASN A 108 -9.03 16.92 32.24
CA ASN A 108 -9.33 18.23 31.66
C ASN A 108 -8.63 18.47 30.32
N LEU A 109 -7.79 17.53 29.86
CA LEU A 109 -7.17 17.61 28.54
C LEU A 109 -8.15 17.18 27.45
N THR A 110 -8.10 17.90 26.33
CA THR A 110 -8.80 17.51 25.10
C THR A 110 -8.17 16.25 24.49
N ASP A 111 -8.92 15.54 23.64
CA ASP A 111 -8.41 14.33 22.98
C ASP A 111 -7.20 14.62 22.08
N GLU A 112 -7.15 15.80 21.47
CA GLU A 112 -5.98 16.26 20.70
C GLU A 112 -4.75 16.42 21.60
N GLN A 113 -4.89 17.03 22.77
CA GLN A 113 -3.81 17.17 23.75
C GLN A 113 -3.35 15.84 24.33
N LYS A 114 -4.26 14.88 24.48
CA LYS A 114 -3.91 13.51 24.92
C LYS A 114 -3.14 12.76 23.83
N SER A 115 -3.52 12.93 22.56
CA SER A 115 -2.93 12.20 21.43
C SER A 115 -1.43 12.48 21.23
N ILE A 116 -0.94 13.63 21.70
CA ILE A 116 0.48 14.01 21.57
C ILE A 116 1.37 13.41 22.67
N ILE A 117 0.78 12.80 23.70
CA ILE A 117 1.53 12.18 24.80
C ILE A 117 2.07 10.83 24.34
N GLN A 118 3.40 10.69 24.34
CA GLN A 118 4.09 9.45 24.03
C GLN A 118 4.19 8.55 25.26
N GLU A 119 4.49 9.14 26.42
CA GLU A 119 4.74 8.38 27.65
C GLU A 119 4.41 9.24 28.87
N VAL A 120 3.83 8.60 29.90
CA VAL A 120 3.64 9.19 31.22
C VAL A 120 4.34 8.28 32.23
N THR A 121 5.29 8.84 32.98
CA THR A 121 5.99 8.15 34.06
C THR A 121 5.56 8.75 35.39
N THR A 122 5.02 7.92 36.28
CA THR A 122 4.66 8.32 37.65
C THR A 122 5.61 7.67 38.63
N ARG A 123 6.20 8.45 39.54
CA ARG A 123 7.04 7.94 40.63
C ARG A 123 6.58 8.48 41.97
N GLU A 124 6.36 7.58 42.92
CA GLU A 124 6.14 7.96 44.30
C GLU A 124 7.49 8.19 44.99
N THR A 125 7.62 9.36 45.61
CA THR A 125 8.82 9.73 46.37
C THR A 125 8.44 10.07 47.80
N LYS A 126 9.43 10.15 48.69
CA LYS A 126 9.23 10.59 50.09
C LYS A 126 8.64 11.99 50.22
N TYR A 127 8.66 12.78 49.14
CA TYR A 127 8.18 14.17 49.09
C TYR A 127 6.91 14.34 48.24
N GLY A 128 6.32 13.24 47.76
CA GLY A 128 5.11 13.25 46.93
C GLY A 128 5.28 12.53 45.59
N THR A 129 4.30 12.71 44.70
CA THR A 129 4.25 12.04 43.39
C THR A 129 4.88 12.90 42.30
N GLU A 130 5.93 12.38 41.65
CA GLU A 130 6.55 12.98 40.47
C GLU A 130 5.87 12.43 39.21
N ILE A 131 5.38 13.33 38.33
CA ILE A 131 4.82 12.97 37.02
C ILE A 131 5.72 13.56 35.94
N LYS A 132 6.27 12.70 35.10
CA LYS A 132 7.04 13.07 33.91
C LYS A 132 6.26 12.71 32.65
N ILE A 133 6.10 13.67 31.75
CA ILE A 133 5.44 13.48 30.46
C ILE A 133 6.46 13.61 29.34
N LYS A 134 6.46 12.65 28.41
CA LYS A 134 7.19 12.71 27.16
C LYS A 134 6.20 12.83 26.00
N LEU A 135 6.48 13.74 25.07
CA LEU A 135 5.65 13.97 23.90
C LEU A 135 6.22 13.26 22.67
N TYR A 136 5.38 13.01 21.68
CA TYR A 136 5.83 12.57 20.37
C TYR A 136 6.74 13.63 19.71
N ASP A 137 7.59 13.15 18.80
CA ASP A 137 8.57 13.98 18.12
C ASP A 137 7.89 14.90 17.10
N LYS A 138 7.84 16.20 17.44
CA LYS A 138 7.29 17.25 16.58
C LYS A 138 8.01 17.35 15.24
N GLN A 139 9.33 17.17 15.20
CA GLN A 139 10.11 17.32 13.98
C GLN A 139 9.76 16.23 12.98
N LYS A 140 9.65 14.98 13.45
CA LYS A 140 9.23 13.85 12.59
C LYS A 140 7.87 14.09 11.94
N SER A 141 6.92 14.66 12.68
CA SER A 141 5.61 14.99 12.12
C SER A 141 5.68 16.10 11.08
N LEU A 142 6.51 17.12 11.28
CA LEU A 142 6.76 18.16 10.27
C LEU A 142 7.42 17.58 9.01
N ASP A 143 8.38 16.68 9.16
CA ASP A 143 9.05 16.02 8.04
C ASP A 143 8.05 15.18 7.22
N SER A 144 7.18 14.42 7.90
CA SER A 144 6.08 13.69 7.26
C SER A 144 5.12 14.60 6.51
N ILE A 145 4.67 15.71 7.13
CA ILE A 145 3.78 16.70 6.49
C ILE A 145 4.46 17.28 5.24
N THR A 146 5.72 17.66 5.35
CA THR A 146 6.52 18.25 4.24
C THR A 146 6.64 17.26 3.08
N ALA A 147 6.87 15.98 3.37
CA ALA A 147 6.89 14.92 2.38
C ALA A 147 5.52 14.70 1.72
N MET A 148 4.44 14.66 2.51
CA MET A 148 3.07 14.45 2.03
C MET A 148 2.55 15.61 1.16
N LEU A 149 2.93 16.84 1.48
CA LEU A 149 2.54 18.04 0.72
C LEU A 149 3.48 18.34 -0.46
N GLY A 150 4.56 17.56 -0.63
CA GLY A 150 5.49 17.72 -1.74
C GLY A 150 6.41 18.95 -1.63
N TYR A 151 6.61 19.48 -0.43
CA TYR A 151 7.54 20.61 -0.19
C TYR A 151 9.02 20.18 -0.21
N ASN A 152 9.30 18.88 -0.12
CA ASN A 152 10.66 18.35 -0.22
C ASN A 152 11.21 18.52 -1.64
N ALA A 153 12.52 18.80 -1.72
CA ALA A 153 13.23 18.81 -2.99
C ALA A 153 13.14 17.43 -3.69
N PRO A 154 13.04 17.39 -5.03
CA PRO A 154 12.93 16.14 -5.76
C PRO A 154 14.15 15.26 -5.53
N LYS A 155 13.94 14.01 -5.13
CA LYS A 155 15.00 13.04 -4.89
C LYS A 155 15.29 12.26 -6.19
N LYS A 156 16.51 12.36 -6.71
CA LYS A 156 16.94 11.55 -7.87
C LYS A 156 16.90 10.08 -7.47
N THR A 157 16.08 9.29 -8.15
CA THR A 157 16.00 7.84 -7.96
C THR A 157 16.45 7.17 -9.26
N GLU A 158 17.53 6.40 -9.20
CA GLU A 158 17.99 5.59 -10.33
C GLU A 158 17.40 4.19 -10.19
N ILE A 159 16.64 3.75 -11.20
CA ILE A 159 16.02 2.42 -11.22
C ILE A 159 16.84 1.56 -12.18
N THR A 160 17.36 0.44 -11.68
CA THR A 160 18.06 -0.57 -12.48
C THR A 160 17.26 -1.86 -12.51
N GLY A 161 17.48 -2.68 -13.55
CA GLY A 161 16.95 -4.03 -13.66
C GLY A 161 17.60 -4.98 -12.65
N LYS A 162 17.13 -6.23 -12.64
CA LYS A 162 17.65 -7.27 -11.75
C LYS A 162 19.17 -7.38 -11.90
N ASP A 163 19.89 -7.36 -10.78
CA ASP A 163 21.37 -7.40 -10.71
C ASP A 163 22.06 -6.21 -11.38
N GLY A 164 21.41 -5.05 -11.43
CA GLY A 164 21.98 -3.82 -12.00
C GLY A 164 21.95 -3.77 -13.54
N LYS A 165 21.21 -4.67 -14.19
CA LYS A 165 21.07 -4.71 -15.65
C LYS A 165 20.22 -3.55 -16.18
N ASP A 166 20.41 -3.21 -17.44
CA ASP A 166 19.56 -2.23 -18.12
C ASP A 166 18.10 -2.70 -18.15
N LEU A 167 17.17 -1.75 -18.02
CA LEU A 167 15.72 -2.01 -18.11
C LEU A 167 15.24 -2.20 -19.56
N LEU A 168 16.09 -1.88 -20.53
CA LEU A 168 15.77 -1.96 -21.94
C LEU A 168 16.02 -3.37 -22.46
N LEU A 169 14.98 -3.95 -23.07
CA LEU A 169 15.08 -5.18 -23.84
C LEU A 169 16.03 -4.98 -25.02
N GLU A 170 16.73 -6.05 -25.39
CA GLU A 170 17.72 -6.08 -26.47
C GLU A 170 17.25 -5.33 -27.73
N PRO A 171 18.15 -4.63 -28.44
CA PRO A 171 17.80 -3.86 -29.62
C PRO A 171 17.11 -4.76 -30.65
N ILE A 172 15.95 -4.34 -31.13
CA ILE A 172 15.22 -5.03 -32.20
C ILE A 172 16.13 -5.09 -33.43
N THR A 173 16.58 -6.30 -33.78
CA THR A 173 17.28 -6.55 -35.03
C THR A 173 16.27 -6.60 -36.16
N ILE A 174 16.24 -5.55 -36.99
CA ILE A 174 15.45 -5.54 -38.23
C ILE A 174 16.34 -6.12 -39.33
N GLU A 175 16.13 -7.38 -39.67
CA GLU A 175 16.71 -7.95 -40.90
C GLU A 175 15.85 -7.53 -42.09
N ILE A 176 16.42 -6.69 -42.98
CA ILE A 176 15.80 -6.34 -44.25
C ILE A 176 16.06 -7.51 -45.21
N ILE A 177 15.03 -8.33 -45.45
CA ILE A 177 15.07 -9.39 -46.46
C ILE A 177 14.75 -8.73 -47.82
N ASP A 178 15.78 -8.36 -48.60
CA ASP A 178 15.61 -7.94 -50.00
C ASP A 178 15.53 -9.20 -50.89
N SER A 179 14.32 -9.74 -51.04
CA SER A 179 14.05 -10.80 -52.01
C SER A 179 13.68 -10.19 -53.36
N ARG A 180 14.67 -9.75 -54.14
CA ARG A 180 14.48 -9.57 -55.59
C ARG A 180 14.46 -10.95 -56.24
N GLU A 181 13.25 -11.34 -56.68
CA GLU A 181 12.98 -12.49 -57.53
C GLU A 181 13.96 -12.54 -58.71
N LYS A 182 14.58 -13.71 -58.91
CA LYS A 182 15.08 -14.08 -60.23
C LYS A 182 13.86 -14.23 -61.13
N VAL A 183 13.72 -13.32 -62.10
CA VAL A 183 12.78 -13.50 -63.20
C VAL A 183 13.44 -14.49 -64.15
N ASP A 184 12.91 -15.71 -64.21
CA ASP A 184 13.29 -16.71 -65.20
C ASP A 184 12.88 -16.20 -66.60
N GLU A 185 13.84 -16.11 -67.51
CA GLU A 185 13.61 -15.81 -68.93
C GLU A 185 13.09 -17.08 -69.64
N ASP A 186 11.77 -17.26 -69.69
CA ASP A 186 11.15 -18.14 -70.69
C ASP A 186 10.89 -17.32 -71.96
N THR A 187 11.75 -17.50 -72.96
CA THR A 187 11.57 -16.97 -74.32
C THR A 187 10.85 -18.00 -75.18
N ASP A 188 9.52 -18.02 -75.10
CA ASP A 188 8.69 -18.60 -76.16
C ASP A 188 8.47 -17.52 -77.24
N ASN A 189 9.20 -17.61 -78.34
CA ASN A 189 8.94 -16.79 -79.52
C ASN A 189 8.22 -17.62 -80.58
N GLU A 190 6.96 -17.26 -80.82
CA GLU A 190 6.08 -17.79 -81.85
C GLU A 190 6.67 -17.62 -83.25
N SER A 191 6.45 -18.67 -84.04
CA SER A 191 6.67 -18.77 -85.47
C SER A 191 5.85 -17.77 -86.30
N ILE A 192 6.51 -16.98 -87.15
CA ILE A 192 6.14 -16.69 -88.56
C ILE A 192 7.42 -16.58 -89.39
#